data_AF-A0A327YL19-F1
#
_entry.id   AF-A0A327YL19-F1
#
_cell.length_a   1.000
_cell.length_b   1.000
_cell.length_c   1.000
_cell.angle_alpha   90.00
_cell.angle_beta   90.00
_cell.angle_gamma   90.00
#
_symmetry.space_group_name_H-M   'P 1'
#
loop_
_entity.id
_entity.type
_entity.pdbx_description
1 polymer ?
#
loop_
_entity_poly.entity_id
_entity_poly.type
_entity_poly.pdbx_seq_one_letter_code
_entity_poly.pdbx_strand_id
1 'polypeptide(L)'
;MTQITDTASFALLAGEAGFDPIEDRLRANVRLTIEAMFEEELAAFLGRLRYGRSGSPAKGYRHGHRERQLTGTFGTQTVRVPRARV
;
A
#
# COMPACT_ATOMS: atom_id res chain seq x y z
N MET A 1 -1.20 14.43 23.71
CA MET A 1 0.02 13.60 23.94
C MET A 1 -0.38 12.17 23.63
N THR A 2 0.19 11.42 22.70
CA THR A 2 1.43 11.38 21.89
C THR A 2 1.11 10.29 20.84
N GLN A 3 1.49 10.28 19.57
CA GLN A 3 2.78 10.45 18.92
C GLN A 3 2.50 10.78 17.45
N ILE A 4 3.28 11.68 16.86
CA ILE A 4 3.26 11.93 15.42
C ILE A 4 3.77 10.64 14.76
N THR A 5 2.94 10.02 13.93
CA THR A 5 3.24 8.78 13.23
C THR A 5 4.55 8.96 12.47
N ASP A 6 5.51 8.11 12.82
CA ASP A 6 6.79 7.84 12.19
C ASP A 6 6.81 8.32 10.73
N THR A 7 7.25 9.56 10.54
CA THR A 7 7.57 10.09 9.23
C THR A 7 8.90 9.44 8.91
N ALA A 8 8.84 8.23 8.37
CA ALA A 8 9.98 7.53 7.81
C ALA A 8 10.81 8.57 7.06
N SER A 9 11.99 8.83 7.58
CA SER A 9 12.96 9.80 7.08
C SER A 9 13.39 9.34 5.69
N PHE A 10 12.62 9.73 4.67
CA PHE A 10 12.98 9.51 3.29
C PHE A 10 14.05 10.53 2.92
N ALA A 11 15.19 9.98 2.53
CA ALA A 11 16.45 10.67 2.38
C ALA A 11 16.27 12.03 1.70
N LEU A 12 16.77 13.06 2.37
CA LEU A 12 17.15 14.33 1.77
C LEU A 12 18.22 14.04 0.70
N LEU A 13 17.83 13.51 -0.45
CA LEU A 13 18.62 13.57 -1.68
C LEU A 13 18.49 14.97 -2.26
N ALA A 14 18.80 15.98 -1.43
CA ALA A 14 18.65 17.40 -1.72
C ALA A 14 19.70 17.93 -2.73
N GLY A 15 20.25 17.06 -3.60
CA GLY A 15 21.39 17.38 -4.47
C GLY A 15 21.32 16.86 -5.90
N GLU A 16 20.31 16.08 -6.28
CA GLU A 16 20.13 15.63 -7.68
C GLU A 16 19.32 16.66 -8.46
N ALA A 17 19.80 17.05 -9.64
CA ALA A 17 19.07 17.95 -10.53
C ALA A 17 17.74 17.30 -10.96
N GLY A 18 16.61 17.88 -10.54
CA GLY A 18 15.26 17.37 -10.86
C GLY A 18 14.56 16.63 -9.71
N PHE A 19 15.16 16.55 -8.53
CA PHE A 19 14.47 16.04 -7.33
C PHE A 19 13.47 17.07 -6.79
N ASP A 20 12.17 16.77 -6.87
CA ASP A 20 11.11 17.52 -6.20
C ASP A 20 10.59 16.74 -4.98
N PRO A 21 10.90 17.19 -3.74
CA PRO A 21 10.45 16.50 -2.53
C PRO A 21 8.93 16.47 -2.37
N ILE A 22 8.21 17.43 -2.94
CA ILE A 22 6.74 17.47 -2.89
C ILE A 22 6.17 16.40 -3.83
N GLU A 23 6.69 16.33 -5.05
CA GLU A 23 6.27 15.31 -6.02
C GLU A 23 6.54 13.90 -5.52
N ASP A 24 7.71 13.66 -4.94
CA ASP A 24 8.06 12.35 -4.36
C ASP A 24 7.14 11.97 -3.19
N ARG A 25 6.81 12.94 -2.33
CA ARG A 25 5.85 12.71 -1.26
C ARG A 25 4.46 12.41 -1.80
N LEU A 26 4.03 13.13 -2.84
CA LEU A 26 2.74 12.88 -3.49
C LEU A 26 2.70 11.48 -4.10
N ARG A 27 3.75 11.08 -4.84
CA ARG A 27 3.88 9.74 -5.42
C ARG A 27 3.86 8.67 -4.32
N ALA A 28 4.58 8.86 -3.22
CA ALA A 28 4.55 7.93 -2.09
C ALA A 28 3.16 7.80 -1.48
N ASN A 29 2.46 8.92 -1.27
CA ASN A 29 1.09 8.91 -0.73
C ASN A 29 0.12 8.19 -1.66
N VAL A 30 0.18 8.44 -2.97
CA VAL A 30 -0.66 7.75 -3.96
C VAL A 30 -0.45 6.24 -3.91
N ARG A 31 0.80 5.76 -3.88
CA ARG A 31 1.11 4.33 -3.71
C ARG A 31 0.49 3.76 -2.44
N LEU A 32 0.71 4.43 -1.31
CA LEU A 32 0.20 3.96 -0.02
C LEU A 32 -1.32 3.88 0.00
N THR A 33 -2.00 4.88 -0.57
CA THR A 33 -3.46 4.89 -0.69
C THR A 33 -3.95 3.73 -1.54
N ILE A 34 -3.35 3.50 -2.72
CA ILE A 34 -3.75 2.41 -3.61
C ILE A 34 -3.52 1.04 -2.93
N GLU A 35 -2.37 0.83 -2.30
CA GLU A 35 -2.07 -0.42 -1.61
C GLU A 35 -3.01 -0.69 -0.42
N ALA A 36 -3.36 0.37 0.33
CA ALA A 36 -4.34 0.27 1.42
C ALA A 36 -5.73 -0.13 0.91
N MET A 37 -6.20 0.48 -0.18
CA MET A 37 -7.48 0.11 -0.80
C MET A 37 -7.50 -1.35 -1.23
N PHE A 38 -6.43 -1.86 -1.84
CA PHE A 38 -6.38 -3.28 -2.21
C PHE A 38 -6.43 -4.23 -1.00
N GLU A 39 -5.81 -3.85 0.13
CA GLU A 39 -5.88 -4.65 1.36
C GLU A 39 -7.27 -4.66 1.96
N GLU A 40 -7.97 -3.53 1.92
CA GLU A 40 -9.36 -3.40 2.38
C GLU A 40 -10.31 -4.21 1.50
N GLU A 41 -10.18 -4.10 0.17
CA GLU A 41 -10.94 -4.92 -0.79
C GLU A 41 -10.73 -6.41 -0.54
N LEU A 42 -9.47 -6.84 -0.31
CA LEU A 42 -9.18 -8.23 -0.01
C LEU A 42 -9.76 -8.66 1.35
N ALA A 43 -9.70 -7.79 2.36
CA ALA A 43 -10.29 -8.08 3.66
C ALA A 43 -11.82 -8.25 3.56
N ALA A 44 -12.49 -7.39 2.80
CA ALA A 44 -13.92 -7.50 2.52
C ALA A 44 -14.24 -8.80 1.78
N PHE A 45 -13.45 -9.15 0.76
CA PHE A 45 -13.62 -10.39 0.00
C PHE A 45 -13.46 -11.64 0.87
N LEU A 46 -12.41 -11.70 1.69
CA LEU A 46 -12.18 -12.80 2.65
C LEU A 46 -13.15 -12.78 3.85
N GLY A 47 -13.87 -11.68 4.06
CA GLY A 47 -14.78 -11.46 5.19
C GLY A 47 -14.07 -11.26 6.53
N ARG A 48 -12.77 -10.94 6.53
CA ARG A 48 -11.99 -10.72 7.76
C ARG A 48 -10.74 -9.87 7.54
N LEU A 49 -10.43 -9.06 8.55
CA LEU A 49 -9.17 -8.32 8.62
C LEU A 49 -7.95 -9.26 8.69
N ARG A 50 -6.76 -8.68 8.52
CA ARG A 50 -5.50 -9.42 8.67
C ARG A 50 -5.39 -9.97 10.09
N TYR A 51 -5.09 -11.26 10.21
CA TYR A 51 -5.10 -12.03 11.46
C TYR A 51 -6.43 -12.08 12.21
N GLY A 52 -7.50 -11.49 11.67
CA GLY A 52 -8.84 -11.62 12.21
C GLY A 52 -9.26 -13.09 12.22
N ARG A 53 -9.78 -13.55 13.35
CA ARG A 53 -10.38 -14.88 13.50
C ARG A 53 -11.89 -14.71 13.35
N SER A 54 -12.47 -15.42 12.39
CA SER A 54 -13.93 -15.52 12.25
C SER A 54 -14.39 -16.85 12.84
N GLY A 55 -15.53 -16.85 13.52
CA GLY A 55 -16.19 -18.10 13.94
C GLY A 55 -16.82 -18.87 12.77
N SER A 56 -16.93 -18.22 11.60
CA SER A 56 -17.37 -18.82 10.33
C SER A 56 -16.19 -19.37 9.53
N PRO A 57 -16.43 -20.39 8.66
CA PRO A 57 -15.39 -20.92 7.77
C PRO A 57 -14.78 -19.80 6.92
N ALA A 58 -13.45 -19.81 6.82
CA ALA A 58 -12.73 -18.81 6.04
C ALA A 58 -12.99 -19.01 4.54
N LYS A 59 -13.37 -17.94 3.84
CA LYS A 59 -13.53 -17.94 2.38
C LYS A 59 -12.21 -18.20 1.62
N GLY A 60 -11.08 -18.11 2.31
CA GLY A 60 -9.74 -18.37 1.79
C GLY A 60 -8.65 -17.77 2.69
N TYR A 61 -7.43 -17.74 2.15
CA TYR A 61 -6.21 -17.32 2.85
C TYR A 61 -5.43 -16.28 2.06
N ARG A 62 -4.84 -15.31 2.77
CA ARG A 62 -3.88 -14.37 2.19
C ARG A 62 -2.62 -15.12 1.77
N HIS A 63 -2.10 -14.82 0.58
CA HIS A 63 -0.99 -15.54 -0.03
C HIS A 63 0.08 -14.57 -0.57
N GLY A 64 0.52 -13.67 0.31
CA GLY A 64 1.55 -12.67 0.01
C GLY A 64 1.09 -11.59 -0.96
N HIS A 65 2.05 -10.99 -1.65
CA HIS A 65 1.84 -9.89 -2.58
C HIS A 65 2.53 -10.17 -3.91
N ARG A 66 2.08 -9.50 -4.97
CA ARG A 66 2.82 -9.36 -6.23
C ARG A 66 3.05 -7.89 -6.53
N GLU A 67 4.15 -7.58 -7.17
CA GLU A 67 4.36 -6.25 -7.74
C GLU A 67 3.57 -6.09 -9.03
N ARG A 68 3.04 -4.89 -9.26
CA ARG A 68 2.36 -4.50 -10.49
C ARG A 68 2.70 -3.06 -10.80
N GLN A 69 3.07 -2.79 -12.04
CA GLN A 69 3.16 -1.43 -12.55
C GLN A 69 1.77 -0.93 -12.93
N LEU A 70 1.42 0.26 -12.45
CA LEU A 70 0.22 1.00 -12.80
C LEU A 70 0.63 2.32 -13.44
N THR A 71 -0.08 2.72 -14.48
CA THR A 71 0.13 4.01 -15.12
C THR A 71 -1.17 4.78 -15.01
N GLY A 72 -1.11 5.97 -14.41
CA GLY A 72 -2.24 6.88 -14.24
C GLY A 72 -1.81 8.33 -14.45
N THR A 73 -2.66 9.27 -14.05
CA THR A 73 -2.35 10.71 -14.07
C THR A 73 -1.17 11.08 -13.17
N PHE A 74 -0.94 10.29 -12.13
CA PHE A 74 0.22 10.37 -11.23
C PHE A 74 1.48 9.71 -11.84
N GLY A 75 1.49 9.36 -13.12
CA GLY A 75 2.59 8.69 -13.80
C GLY A 75 2.62 7.18 -13.59
N THR A 76 3.74 6.55 -13.97
CA THR A 76 3.95 5.12 -13.79
C THR A 76 4.49 4.83 -12.40
N GLN A 77 3.87 3.89 -11.71
CA GLN A 77 4.25 3.51 -10.36
C GLN A 77 4.08 2.00 -10.12
N THR A 78 5.09 1.38 -9.52
CA THR A 78 4.99 0.02 -9.00
C THR A 78 4.27 0.03 -7.66
N VAL A 79 3.27 -0.83 -7.51
CA VAL A 79 2.48 -1.05 -6.29
C VAL A 79 2.44 -2.53 -5.92
N ARG A 80 2.25 -2.82 -4.63
CA ARG A 80 2.10 -4.17 -4.08
C ARG A 80 0.64 -4.59 -4.02
N VAL A 81 0.26 -5.54 -4.86
CA VAL A 81 -1.11 -6.08 -4.90
C VAL A 81 -1.17 -7.34 -4.04
N PRO A 82 -2.06 -7.41 -3.03
CA PRO A 82 -2.20 -8.60 -2.19
C PRO A 82 -2.85 -9.75 -2.98
N ARG A 83 -2.51 -10.96 -2.60
CA ARG A 83 -3.02 -12.19 -3.23
C ARG A 83 -3.82 -13.01 -2.23
N ALA A 84 -4.78 -13.78 -2.74
CA ALA A 84 -5.47 -14.79 -1.98
C ALA A 84 -5.46 -16.14 -2.69
N ARG A 85 -5.56 -17.20 -1.88
CA ARG A 85 -5.97 -18.54 -2.29
C ARG A 85 -7.37 -18.76 -1.76
N VAL A 86 -8.30 -18.97 -2.67
CA VAL A 86 -9.71 -19.27 -2.42
C VAL A 86 -10.07 -20.57 -3.09
#